data_AF-A0A1M6VF86-F1
#
_entry.id   AF-A0A1M6VF86-F1
#
_cell.length_a   1.000
_cell.length_b   1.000
_cell.length_c   1.000
_cell.angle_alpha   90.00
_cell.angle_beta   90.00
_cell.angle_gamma   90.00
#
_symmetry.space_group_name_H-M   'P 1'
#
loop_
_entity.id
_entity.type
_entity.pdbx_description
1 polymer ?
#
loop_
_entity_poly.entity_id
_entity_poly.type
_entity_poly.pdbx_seq_one_letter_code
_entity_poly.pdbx_strand_id
1 'polypeptide(L)'
;MASLRNKILFGTLAVLATACTENISVPAEFVRLYGDLRIAEREFGETSPEGRIARVQILERYGYTANRFDSIAEQIQSNSDLWEPFQESVLVYVDSIAVLAGAVTPQPKANTLPQKAKK
;
A
#
# COMPACT_ATOMS: atom_id res chain seq x y z
N MET A 1 29.72 -64.85 0.09
CA MET A 1 30.16 -63.44 0.18
C MET A 1 29.47 -62.65 -0.92
N ALA A 2 28.30 -62.07 -0.62
CA ALA A 2 27.57 -61.19 -1.53
C ALA A 2 27.64 -59.76 -0.97
N SER A 3 28.03 -58.83 -1.84
CA SER A 3 28.50 -57.49 -1.55
C SER A 3 27.41 -56.60 -0.93
N LEU A 4 27.64 -56.14 0.30
CA LEU A 4 26.89 -55.08 0.96
C LEU A 4 27.41 -53.74 0.41
N ARG A 5 26.73 -53.14 -0.57
CA ARG A 5 27.09 -51.79 -1.05
C ARG A 5 25.89 -51.02 -1.57
N ASN A 6 25.38 -50.18 -0.69
CA ASN A 6 25.10 -48.77 -0.95
C ASN A 6 24.14 -48.45 -2.10
N LYS A 7 22.94 -48.00 -1.74
CA LYS A 7 22.37 -46.70 -2.18
C LYS A 7 21.01 -46.51 -1.50
N ILE A 8 21.07 -45.86 -0.33
CA ILE A 8 19.94 -45.07 0.17
C ILE A 8 19.75 -43.96 -0.87
N LEU A 9 18.88 -44.20 -1.85
CA LEU A 9 18.41 -43.12 -2.71
C LEU A 9 17.24 -42.47 -1.98
N PHE A 10 17.58 -41.45 -1.20
CA PHE A 10 16.68 -40.45 -0.64
C PHE A 10 15.71 -39.96 -1.72
N GLY A 11 14.49 -40.49 -1.70
CA GLY A 11 13.33 -40.00 -2.45
C GLY A 11 12.53 -38.99 -1.63
N THR A 12 13.20 -38.07 -0.93
CA THR A 12 12.63 -36.82 -0.44
C THR A 12 13.03 -35.77 -1.49
N LEU A 13 12.13 -35.07 -2.16
CA LEU A 13 11.31 -34.02 -1.56
C LEU A 13 10.34 -33.53 -2.66
N ALA A 14 9.22 -34.23 -2.85
CA ALA A 14 8.07 -33.64 -3.53
C ALA A 14 7.33 -32.77 -2.51
N VAL A 15 7.89 -31.61 -2.18
CA VAL A 15 7.14 -30.53 -1.52
C VAL A 15 6.88 -29.51 -2.61
N LEU A 16 5.67 -29.57 -3.15
CA LEU A 16 5.06 -28.45 -3.85
C LEU A 16 5.11 -27.25 -2.90
N ALA A 17 6.13 -26.40 -3.07
CA ALA A 17 6.07 -25.03 -2.61
C ALA A 17 5.10 -24.30 -3.52
N THR A 18 3.80 -24.48 -3.28
CA THR A 18 2.83 -23.43 -3.59
C THR A 18 3.15 -22.27 -2.67
N ALA A 19 4.18 -21.49 -3.03
CA ALA A 19 4.36 -20.16 -2.51
C ALA A 19 3.17 -19.35 -3.06
N CYS A 20 2.06 -19.37 -2.33
CA CYS A 20 1.15 -18.25 -2.35
C CYS A 20 1.97 -17.09 -1.80
N THR A 21 2.62 -16.35 -2.70
CA THR A 21 3.13 -15.02 -2.38
C THR A 21 1.89 -14.21 -2.05
N GLU A 22 1.55 -14.14 -0.77
CA GLU A 22 0.55 -13.24 -0.27
C GLU A 22 1.07 -11.85 -0.61
N ASN A 23 0.59 -11.29 -1.73
CA ASN A 23 0.99 -9.96 -2.16
C ASN A 23 0.48 -9.01 -1.09
N ILE A 24 1.37 -8.64 -0.17
CA ILE A 24 1.08 -7.66 0.87
C ILE A 24 0.78 -6.36 0.13
N SER A 25 -0.46 -5.88 0.25
CA SER A 25 -0.92 -4.68 -0.44
C SER A 25 -1.68 -3.79 0.54
N VAL A 26 -1.48 -2.48 0.43
CA VAL A 26 -2.22 -1.53 1.26
C VAL A 26 -3.70 -1.51 0.82
N PRO A 27 -4.66 -1.62 1.75
CA PRO A 27 -6.07 -1.57 1.40
C PRO A 27 -6.44 -0.25 0.72
N ALA A 28 -7.25 -0.30 -0.34
CA ALA A 28 -7.62 0.88 -1.12
C ALA A 28 -8.41 1.91 -0.29
N GLU A 29 -9.21 1.44 0.66
CA GLU A 29 -9.94 2.29 1.60
C GLU A 29 -8.98 3.03 2.55
N PHE A 30 -7.86 2.43 2.94
CA PHE A 30 -6.84 3.08 3.77
C PHE A 30 -6.18 4.24 3.01
N VAL A 31 -5.90 4.07 1.72
CA VAL A 31 -5.36 5.12 0.85
C VAL A 31 -6.28 6.34 0.83
N ARG A 32 -7.58 6.12 0.64
CA ARG A 32 -8.59 7.19 0.61
C ARG A 32 -8.74 7.87 1.96
N LEU A 33 -8.84 7.08 3.03
CA LEU A 33 -8.86 7.55 4.41
C LEU A 33 -7.66 8.46 4.70
N TYR A 34 -6.45 8.00 4.37
CA TYR A 34 -5.23 8.76 4.58
C TYR A 34 -5.25 10.09 3.81
N GLY A 35 -5.66 10.06 2.53
CA GLY A 35 -5.80 11.26 1.72
C GLY A 35 -6.78 12.28 2.33
N ASP A 36 -7.95 11.82 2.76
CA ASP A 36 -8.96 12.68 3.39
C ASP A 36 -8.47 13.30 4.70
N LEU A 37 -7.75 12.53 5.53
CA LEU A 37 -7.13 13.05 6.75
C LEU A 37 -6.12 14.16 6.43
N ARG A 38 -5.25 13.98 5.43
CA ARG A 38 -4.28 15.01 5.02
C ARG A 38 -4.94 16.27 4.46
N ILE A 39 -6.05 16.12 3.74
CA ILE A 39 -6.83 17.26 3.25
C ILE A 39 -7.44 18.02 4.44
N ALA A 40 -8.06 17.31 5.39
CA ALA A 40 -8.65 17.93 6.58
C ALA A 40 -7.60 18.63 7.47
N GLU A 41 -6.41 18.05 7.63
CA GLU A 41 -5.29 18.68 8.33
C GLU A 41 -4.87 20.00 7.67
N ARG A 42 -4.85 20.07 6.34
CA ARG A 42 -4.54 21.31 5.61
C ARG A 42 -5.64 22.36 5.71
N GLU A 43 -6.89 21.94 5.66
CA GLU A 43 -8.04 22.84 5.67
C GLU A 43 -8.28 23.45 7.06
N PHE A 44 -8.29 22.61 8.09
CA PHE A 44 -8.69 23.02 9.43
C PHE A 44 -7.50 23.23 10.38
N GLY A 45 -6.31 22.74 10.02
CA GLY A 45 -5.13 22.72 10.89
C GLY A 45 -5.04 21.46 11.74
N GLU A 46 -3.82 20.95 11.91
CA GLU A 46 -3.56 19.69 12.62
C GLU A 46 -3.98 19.73 14.10
N THR A 47 -3.75 20.84 14.77
CA THR A 47 -3.97 20.98 16.22
C THR A 47 -5.24 21.75 16.59
N SER A 48 -6.03 22.19 15.60
CA SER A 48 -7.26 22.94 15.87
C SER A 48 -8.37 22.03 16.41
N PRO A 49 -9.32 22.59 17.18
CA PRO A 49 -10.54 21.87 17.58
C PRO A 49 -11.31 21.32 16.39
N GLU A 50 -11.46 22.10 15.32
CA GLU A 50 -12.17 21.75 14.11
C GLU A 50 -11.48 20.58 13.38
N GLY A 51 -10.15 20.64 13.27
CA GLY A 51 -9.35 19.57 12.68
C GLY A 51 -9.48 18.27 13.46
N ARG A 52 -9.51 18.34 14.80
CA ARG A 52 -9.75 17.16 15.64
C ARG A 52 -11.13 16.54 15.40
N ILE A 53 -12.17 17.35 15.28
CA ILE A 53 -13.54 16.88 14.97
C ILE A 53 -13.57 16.24 13.58
N ALA A 54 -12.98 16.88 12.58
CA ALA A 54 -12.92 16.37 11.21
C ALA A 54 -12.19 15.01 11.15
N ARG A 55 -11.05 14.86 11.83
CA ARG A 55 -10.32 13.58 11.87
C ARG A 55 -11.16 12.43 12.44
N VAL A 56 -11.89 12.69 13.54
CA VAL A 56 -12.78 11.66 14.15
C VAL A 56 -13.88 11.27 13.18
N GLN A 57 -14.57 12.23 12.57
CA GLN A 57 -15.64 11.97 11.61
C GLN A 57 -15.15 11.22 10.37
N ILE A 58 -13.93 11.52 9.90
CA ILE A 58 -13.31 10.82 8.78
C ILE A 58 -13.03 9.37 9.17
N LEU A 59 -12.39 9.11 10.31
CA LEU A 59 -12.14 7.73 10.78
C LEU A 59 -13.44 6.92 10.89
N GLU A 60 -14.49 7.52 11.47
CA GLU A 60 -15.81 6.90 11.58
C GLU A 60 -16.43 6.56 10.22
N ARG A 61 -16.36 7.50 9.25
CA ARG A 61 -16.87 7.30 7.88
C ARG A 61 -16.27 6.08 7.19
N TYR A 62 -14.97 5.84 7.41
CA TYR A 62 -14.27 4.70 6.82
C TYR A 62 -14.36 3.42 7.67
N GLY A 63 -14.96 3.47 8.86
CA GLY A 63 -15.03 2.33 9.78
C GLY A 63 -13.67 1.99 10.41
N TYR A 64 -12.85 3.02 10.68
CA TYR A 64 -11.53 2.89 11.28
C TYR A 64 -11.52 3.36 12.73
N THR A 65 -10.78 2.63 13.54
CA THR A 65 -10.31 3.12 14.84
C THR A 65 -8.91 3.71 14.68
N ALA A 66 -8.49 4.57 15.63
CA ALA A 66 -7.11 5.07 15.66
C ALA A 66 -6.10 3.91 15.67
N ASN A 67 -6.29 2.91 16.52
CA ASN A 67 -5.40 1.74 16.59
C ASN A 67 -5.32 0.96 15.27
N ARG A 68 -6.44 0.80 14.55
CA ARG A 68 -6.43 0.13 13.24
C ARG A 68 -5.66 0.95 12.22
N PHE A 69 -5.84 2.28 12.22
CA PHE A 69 -5.08 3.18 11.37
C PHE A 69 -3.58 3.06 11.67
N ASP A 70 -3.19 3.19 12.93
CA ASP A 70 -1.79 3.13 13.38
C ASP A 70 -1.15 1.79 12.99
N SER A 71 -1.86 0.68 13.18
CA SER A 71 -1.34 -0.65 12.82
C SER A 71 -1.02 -0.81 11.33
N ILE A 72 -1.76 -0.16 10.44
CA ILE A 72 -1.50 -0.21 8.99
C ILE A 72 -0.43 0.80 8.62
N ALA A 73 -0.43 1.98 9.25
CA ALA A 73 0.64 2.96 9.07
C ALA A 73 2.00 2.39 9.47
N GLU A 74 2.08 1.66 10.59
CA GLU A 74 3.27 0.96 11.04
C GLU A 74 3.71 -0.14 10.07
N GLN A 75 2.78 -0.91 9.49
CA GLN A 75 3.10 -1.91 8.47
C GLN A 75 3.73 -1.26 7.23
N ILE A 76 3.19 -0.14 6.78
CA ILE A 76 3.75 0.62 5.64
C ILE A 76 5.13 1.18 5.98
N GLN A 77 5.31 1.72 7.18
CA GLN A 77 6.58 2.31 7.62
C GLN A 77 7.68 1.25 7.81
N SER A 78 7.31 0.06 8.27
CA SER A 78 8.25 -1.04 8.55
C SER A 78 8.56 -1.92 7.33
N ASN A 79 7.75 -1.86 6.28
CA ASN A 79 7.95 -2.61 5.05
C ASN A 79 8.25 -1.68 3.87
N SER A 80 9.52 -1.64 3.44
CA SER A 80 9.97 -0.81 2.32
C SER A 80 9.23 -1.07 1.02
N ASP A 81 8.77 -2.30 0.80
CA ASP A 81 8.12 -2.71 -0.44
C ASP A 81 6.69 -2.13 -0.56
N LEU A 82 6.11 -1.66 0.55
CA LEU A 82 4.80 -1.04 0.58
C LEU A 82 4.85 0.48 0.42
N TRP A 83 6.01 1.11 0.65
CA TRP A 83 6.11 2.56 0.75
C TRP A 83 5.81 3.26 -0.58
N GLU A 84 6.54 2.93 -1.64
CA GLU A 84 6.37 3.56 -2.95
C GLU A 84 4.97 3.28 -3.54
N PRO A 85 4.46 2.03 -3.56
CA PRO A 85 3.09 1.77 -4.03
C PRO A 85 2.01 2.52 -3.26
N PHE A 86 2.18 2.69 -1.94
CA PHE A 86 1.28 3.50 -1.12
C PHE A 86 1.29 4.96 -1.54
N GLN A 87 2.48 5.56 -1.68
CA GLN A 87 2.62 6.96 -2.09
C GLN A 87 1.98 7.23 -3.45
N GLU A 88 2.25 6.36 -4.43
CA GLU A 88 1.63 6.46 -5.76
C GLU A 88 0.11 6.39 -5.69
N SER A 89 -0.43 5.48 -4.87
CA SER A 89 -1.87 5.32 -4.70
C SER A 89 -2.52 6.55 -4.07
N VAL A 90 -1.86 7.17 -3.09
CA VAL A 90 -2.33 8.42 -2.46
C VAL A 90 -2.32 9.56 -3.48
N LEU A 91 -1.26 9.69 -4.29
CA LEU A 91 -1.18 10.71 -5.34
C LEU A 91 -2.32 10.56 -6.35
N VAL A 92 -2.55 9.35 -6.86
CA VAL A 92 -3.66 9.06 -7.77
C VAL A 92 -5.02 9.44 -7.16
N TYR A 93 -5.22 9.15 -5.87
CA TYR A 93 -6.45 9.53 -5.19
C TYR A 93 -6.62 11.05 -5.09
N VAL A 94 -5.60 11.78 -4.64
CA VAL A 94 -5.66 13.25 -4.52
C VAL A 94 -5.86 13.92 -5.87
N ASP A 95 -5.18 13.46 -6.92
CA ASP A 95 -5.38 13.96 -8.28
C ASP A 95 -6.81 13.73 -8.76
N SER A 96 -7.41 12.58 -8.43
CA SER A 96 -8.80 12.31 -8.79
C SER A 96 -9.78 13.30 -8.14
N ILE A 97 -9.52 13.70 -6.89
CA ILE A 97 -10.31 14.74 -6.21
C ILE A 97 -10.11 16.09 -6.90
N ALA A 98 -8.87 16.45 -7.21
CA ALA A 98 -8.55 17.73 -7.86
C ALA A 98 -9.22 17.86 -9.24
N VAL A 99 -9.26 16.77 -10.01
CA VAL A 99 -9.97 16.70 -11.29
C VAL A 99 -11.49 16.84 -11.09
N LEU A 100 -12.08 16.10 -10.13
CA LEU A 100 -13.51 16.20 -9.83
C LEU A 100 -13.92 17.60 -9.37
N ALA A 101 -13.04 18.31 -8.67
CA ALA A 101 -13.25 19.68 -8.24
C ALA A 101 -13.05 20.72 -9.37
N GLY A 102 -12.63 20.30 -10.56
CA GLY A 102 -12.31 21.20 -11.67
C GLY A 102 -11.04 22.04 -11.44
N ALA A 103 -10.22 21.68 -10.45
CA ALA A 103 -9.01 22.42 -10.09
C ALA A 103 -7.83 22.10 -11.02
N VAL A 104 -7.82 20.91 -11.65
CA VAL A 104 -6.75 20.45 -12.54
C VAL A 104 -7.35 19.69 -13.74
N THR A 105 -6.72 19.83 -14.91
CA THR A 105 -7.08 19.03 -16.09
C THR A 105 -6.44 17.63 -16.02
N PRO A 106 -7.13 16.55 -16.45
CA PRO A 106 -6.56 15.21 -16.44
C PRO A 106 -5.27 15.14 -17.25
N GLN A 107 -4.15 14.83 -16.59
CA GLN A 107 -2.89 14.57 -17.29
C GLN A 107 -2.86 13.10 -17.73
N PRO A 108 -2.54 12.81 -19.01
CA PRO A 108 -2.26 11.45 -19.44
C PRO A 108 -1.09 10.91 -18.61
N LYS A 109 -1.21 9.71 -18.02
CA LYS A 109 -0.06 9.03 -17.39
C LYS A 109 1.07 8.97 -18.41
N ALA A 110 2.20 9.61 -18.10
CA ALA A 110 3.40 9.47 -18.91
C ALA A 110 3.82 8.00 -18.84
N ASN A 111 3.60 7.25 -19.90
CA ASN A 111 4.12 5.89 -20.02
C ASN A 111 5.65 5.99 -19.99
N THR A 112 6.26 5.69 -18.85
CA THR A 112 7.70 5.47 -18.73
C THR A 112 8.03 4.23 -19.55
N LEU A 113 8.28 4.41 -20.84
CA LEU A 113 8.94 3.41 -21.66
C LEU A 113 10.29 3.11 -20.98
N PRO A 114 10.66 1.84 -20.73
CA PRO A 114 11.98 1.53 -20.25
C PRO A 114 12.97 2.09 -21.27
N GLN A 115 13.83 3.02 -20.84
CA GLN A 115 14.93 3.50 -21.66
C GLN A 115 15.79 2.28 -21.99
N LYS A 116 15.65 1.82 -23.24
CA LYS A 116 16.45 0.73 -23.79
C LYS A 116 17.91 1.19 -23.72
N ALA A 117 18.68 0.61 -22.80
CA ALA A 117 20.11 0.83 -22.69
C ALA A 117 20.74 0.60 -24.07
N LYS A 118 21.25 1.67 -24.69
CA LYS A 118 22.08 1.55 -25.88
C LYS A 118 23.40 0.91 -25.43
N LYS A 119 23.62 -0.28 -25.96
CA LYS A 119 24.88 -1.01 -25.90
C LYS A 119 25.87 -0.43 -26.89
#